data_AF-A0A7S0VWR5-F1
#
_entry.id   AF-A0A7S0VWR5-F1
#
_cell.length_a   1.000
_cell.length_b   1.000
_cell.length_c   1.000
_cell.angle_alpha   90.00
_cell.angle_beta   90.00
_cell.angle_gamma   90.00
#
_symmetry.space_group_name_H-M   'P 1'
#
loop_
_entity.id
_entity.type
_entity.pdbx_description
1 polymer ?
#
loop_
_entity_poly.entity_id
_entity_poly.type
_entity_poly.pdbx_seq_one_letter_code
_entity_poly.pdbx_strand_id
1 'polypeptide(L)'
;MGKLLRQLSDRQERVRRLEEELAAAEQTVRDFDALGEEEVLRRGKLEMPAQVFTSTLPITRQTGEFLFTTEGEGEREDVTSLNPADIWATYGMTLAEVYDSLGRDNARAFLTAPYTARLPGGEALKDVVRR
;
A
#
# COMPACT_ATOMS: atom_id res chain seq x y z
N MET A 1 43.98 -23.03 5.54
CA MET A 1 43.90 -21.60 5.15
C MET A 1 43.00 -21.34 3.93
N GLY A 2 43.00 -22.17 2.88
CA GLY A 2 42.23 -21.91 1.64
C GLY A 2 40.69 -22.01 1.73
N LYS A 3 40.12 -22.73 2.71
CA LYS A 3 38.65 -22.93 2.82
C LYS A 3 37.93 -21.69 3.40
N LEU A 4 38.57 -21.01 4.35
CA LEU A 4 38.02 -19.81 5.01
C LEU A 4 38.02 -18.60 4.07
N LEU A 5 39.08 -18.46 3.25
CA LEU A 5 39.17 -17.40 2.23
C LEU A 5 38.13 -17.55 1.13
N ARG A 6 37.82 -18.79 0.70
CA ARG A 6 36.71 -19.04 -0.24
C ARG A 6 35.36 -18.68 0.39
N GLN A 7 35.11 -19.11 1.63
CA GLN A 7 33.86 -18.77 2.32
C GLN A 7 33.67 -17.26 2.50
N LEU A 8 34.74 -16.51 2.75
CA LEU A 8 34.69 -15.04 2.82
C LEU A 8 34.39 -14.42 1.45
N SER A 9 35.04 -14.89 0.39
CA SER A 9 34.80 -14.43 -0.99
C SER A 9 33.38 -14.72 -1.45
N ASP A 10 32.85 -15.92 -1.20
CA ASP A 10 31.48 -16.30 -1.57
C ASP A 10 30.45 -15.45 -0.81
N ARG A 11 30.76 -15.07 0.43
CA ARG A 11 29.89 -14.23 1.26
C ARG A 11 29.94 -12.77 0.81
N GLN A 12 31.10 -12.25 0.41
CA GLN A 12 31.25 -10.92 -0.17
C GLN A 12 30.50 -10.80 -1.50
N GLU A 13 30.63 -11.80 -2.36
CA GLU A 13 29.90 -11.86 -3.64
C GLU A 13 28.39 -11.88 -3.42
N ARG A 14 27.93 -12.62 -2.40
CA ARG A 14 26.52 -12.69 -2.05
C ARG A 14 25.98 -11.39 -1.47
N VAL A 15 26.76 -10.69 -0.64
CA VAL A 15 26.39 -9.36 -0.13
C VAL A 15 26.24 -8.38 -1.28
N ARG A 16 27.22 -8.36 -2.21
CA ARG A 16 27.17 -7.48 -3.37
C ARG A 16 25.92 -7.72 -4.24
N ARG A 17 25.57 -8.99 -4.51
CA ARG A 17 24.32 -9.29 -5.25
C ARG A 17 23.07 -8.81 -4.51
N LEU A 18 23.01 -8.99 -3.20
CA LEU A 18 21.88 -8.52 -2.39
C LEU A 18 21.77 -6.99 -2.39
N GLU A 19 22.90 -6.28 -2.40
CA GLU A 19 22.92 -4.82 -2.54
C GLU A 19 22.42 -4.37 -3.92
N GLU A 20 22.82 -5.06 -4.99
CA GLU A 20 22.33 -4.81 -6.35
C GLU A 20 20.82 -5.10 -6.48
N GLU A 21 20.34 -6.20 -5.89
CA GLU A 21 18.91 -6.55 -5.85
C GLU A 21 18.08 -5.55 -5.03
N LEU A 22 18.60 -5.09 -3.89
CA LEU A 22 17.93 -4.09 -3.05
C LEU A 22 17.81 -2.75 -3.80
N ALA A 23 18.88 -2.29 -4.45
CA ALA A 23 18.85 -1.06 -5.24
C ALA A 23 17.84 -1.14 -6.41
N ALA A 24 17.73 -2.30 -7.07
CA ALA A 24 16.74 -2.52 -8.13
C ALA A 24 15.30 -2.51 -7.58
N ALA A 25 15.07 -3.10 -6.40
CA ALA A 25 13.78 -3.07 -5.74
C ALA A 25 13.40 -1.64 -5.31
N GLU A 26 14.33 -0.89 -4.72
CA GLU A 26 14.14 0.52 -4.34
C GLU A 26 13.80 1.38 -5.55
N GLN A 27 14.48 1.18 -6.69
CA GLN A 27 14.18 1.91 -7.93
C GLN A 27 12.78 1.55 -8.46
N THR A 28 12.40 0.28 -8.42
CA THR A 28 11.07 -0.17 -8.86
C THR A 28 9.95 0.47 -8.03
N VAL A 29 10.15 0.60 -6.71
CA VAL A 29 9.20 1.29 -5.82
C VAL A 29 9.06 2.77 -6.22
N ARG A 30 10.17 3.46 -6.47
CA ARG A 30 10.15 4.88 -6.90
C ARG A 30 9.44 5.06 -8.25
N ASP A 31 9.68 4.16 -9.19
CA ASP A 31 9.03 4.22 -10.51
C ASP A 31 7.51 3.98 -10.40
N PHE A 32 7.08 3.12 -9.48
CA PHE A 32 5.66 2.88 -9.21
C PHE A 32 4.98 4.11 -8.56
N ASP A 33 5.65 4.76 -7.61
CA ASP A 33 5.15 6.00 -6.99
C ASP A 33 4.98 7.12 -8.04
N ALA A 34 5.93 7.25 -8.97
CA ALA A 34 5.88 8.23 -10.06
C ALA A 34 4.70 8.01 -11.03
N LEU A 35 4.36 6.75 -11.33
CA LEU A 35 3.18 6.41 -12.15
C LEU A 35 1.86 6.81 -11.46
N GLY A 36 1.82 6.71 -10.13
CA GLY A 36 0.67 7.15 -9.34
C GLY A 36 0.45 8.66 -9.43
N GLU A 37 1.51 9.45 -9.27
CA GLU A 37 1.45 10.91 -9.36
C GLU A 37 1.04 11.39 -10.75
N GLU A 38 1.57 10.78 -11.82
CA GLU A 38 1.25 11.17 -13.20
C GLU A 38 -0.23 10.96 -13.53
N GLU A 39 -0.82 9.83 -13.12
CA GLU A 39 -2.24 9.54 -13.37
C GLU A 39 -3.17 10.49 -12.59
N VAL A 40 -2.79 10.85 -11.37
CA VAL A 40 -3.56 11.79 -10.53
C VAL A 40 -3.54 13.19 -11.15
N LEU A 41 -2.36 13.68 -11.55
CA LEU A 41 -2.23 14.97 -12.22
C LEU A 41 -2.95 15.00 -13.57
N ARG A 42 -2.94 13.89 -14.32
CA ARG A 42 -3.67 13.76 -15.58
C ARG A 42 -5.18 13.92 -15.38
N ARG A 43 -5.75 13.33 -14.32
CA ARG A 43 -7.17 13.43 -14.01
C ARG A 43 -7.57 14.78 -13.44
N GLY A 44 -6.79 15.34 -12.53
CA GLY A 44 -7.05 16.67 -11.94
C GLY A 44 -7.18 17.76 -13.01
N LYS A 45 -6.31 17.74 -14.03
CA LYS A 45 -6.36 18.67 -15.17
C LYS A 45 -7.58 18.53 -16.08
N LEU A 46 -8.22 17.35 -16.11
CA LEU A 46 -9.36 17.08 -16.99
C LEU A 46 -10.70 17.44 -16.33
N GLU A 47 -10.80 17.29 -15.01
CA GLU A 47 -12.07 17.34 -14.29
C GLU A 47 -12.22 18.59 -13.40
N MET A 48 -11.13 19.27 -13.04
CA MET A 48 -11.10 20.48 -12.19
C MET A 48 -12.15 20.45 -11.05
N PRO A 49 -12.03 19.48 -10.12
CA PRO A 49 -13.07 19.25 -9.13
C PRO A 49 -13.24 20.45 -8.18
N ALA A 50 -14.48 20.91 -8.00
CA ALA A 50 -14.80 21.95 -7.03
C ALA A 50 -14.70 21.46 -5.57
N GLN A 51 -14.87 20.15 -5.35
CA GLN A 51 -14.77 19.53 -4.03
C GLN A 51 -14.17 18.12 -4.15
N VAL A 52 -13.26 17.79 -3.22
CA VAL A 52 -12.63 16.47 -3.13
C VAL A 52 -12.82 15.93 -1.72
N PHE A 53 -13.41 14.74 -1.62
CA PHE A 53 -13.52 14.00 -0.36
C PHE A 53 -12.41 12.97 -0.28
N THR A 54 -11.60 13.05 0.76
CA THR A 54 -10.51 12.10 1.01
C THR A 54 -10.79 11.27 2.25
N SER A 55 -10.20 10.08 2.33
CA SER A 55 -10.06 9.40 3.62
C SER A 55 -9.14 10.22 4.54
N THR A 56 -9.15 9.93 5.84
CA THR A 56 -8.28 10.64 6.79
C THR A 56 -6.81 10.19 6.69
N LEU A 57 -6.50 9.17 5.86
CA LEU A 57 -5.14 8.64 5.73
C LEU A 57 -4.22 9.57 4.93
N PRO A 58 -2.92 9.67 5.28
CA PRO A 58 -1.98 10.59 4.65
C PRO A 58 -1.88 10.43 3.12
N ILE A 59 -1.85 9.19 2.63
CA ILE A 59 -1.71 8.91 1.20
C ILE A 59 -2.89 9.47 0.39
N THR A 60 -4.13 9.27 0.84
CA THR A 60 -5.31 9.80 0.14
C THR A 60 -5.41 11.31 0.25
N ARG A 61 -4.95 11.90 1.36
CA ARG A 61 -4.90 13.35 1.53
C ARG A 61 -3.94 13.99 0.53
N GLN A 62 -2.72 13.46 0.43
CA GLN A 62 -1.73 13.89 -0.54
C GLN A 62 -2.23 13.71 -1.98
N THR A 63 -2.84 12.56 -2.29
CA THR A 63 -3.48 12.34 -3.60
C THR A 63 -4.55 13.39 -3.91
N GLY A 64 -5.40 13.73 -2.94
CA GLY A 64 -6.44 14.75 -3.11
C GLY A 64 -5.86 16.15 -3.35
N GLU A 65 -4.73 16.49 -2.72
CA GLU A 65 -4.04 17.77 -2.92
C GLU A 65 -3.54 17.92 -4.37
N PHE A 66 -3.07 16.84 -5.01
CA PHE A 66 -2.63 16.87 -6.41
C PHE A 66 -3.76 17.09 -7.44
N LEU A 67 -5.02 16.89 -7.05
CA LEU A 67 -6.16 17.13 -7.94
C LEU A 67 -6.45 18.62 -8.14
N PHE A 68 -6.00 19.47 -7.21
CA PHE A 68 -6.12 20.92 -7.34
C PHE A 68 -4.92 21.46 -8.11
N THR A 69 -5.16 21.88 -9.35
CA THR A 69 -4.09 22.31 -10.26
C THR A 69 -3.52 23.69 -9.93
N THR A 70 -4.24 24.47 -9.13
CA THR A 70 -3.89 25.85 -8.77
C THR A 70 -4.21 26.11 -7.30
N GLU A 71 -3.35 26.85 -6.61
CA GLU A 71 -3.55 27.21 -5.20
C GLU A 71 -4.87 27.99 -5.03
N GLY A 72 -5.79 27.48 -4.21
CA GLY A 72 -7.10 28.09 -3.96
C GLY A 72 -8.25 27.62 -4.87
N GLU A 73 -8.03 26.65 -5.75
CA GLU A 73 -9.12 25.98 -6.48
C GLU A 73 -9.69 24.84 -5.64
N GLY A 74 -10.94 24.95 -5.21
CA GLY A 74 -11.72 23.86 -4.60
C GLY A 74 -11.53 23.65 -3.09
N GLU A 75 -12.40 22.82 -2.52
CA GLU A 75 -12.40 22.45 -1.10
C GLU A 75 -12.09 20.97 -0.92
N ARG A 76 -11.25 20.65 0.07
CA ARG A 76 -10.95 19.28 0.48
C ARG A 76 -11.58 18.98 1.82
N GLU A 77 -12.30 17.87 1.92
CA GLU A 77 -12.87 17.39 3.17
C GLU A 77 -12.35 16.00 3.52
N ASP A 78 -11.92 15.83 4.76
CA ASP A 78 -11.47 14.56 5.32
C ASP A 78 -12.63 13.79 5.94
N VAL A 79 -12.97 12.65 5.36
CA VAL A 79 -14.13 11.85 5.77
C VAL A 79 -13.66 10.50 6.32
N THR A 80 -13.92 10.26 7.61
CA THR A 80 -13.49 9.02 8.28
C THR A 80 -14.19 7.78 7.71
N SER A 81 -15.44 7.91 7.22
CA SER A 81 -16.14 6.80 6.57
C SER A 81 -15.57 6.42 5.20
N LEU A 82 -14.64 7.21 4.63
CA LEU A 82 -13.89 6.84 3.43
C LEU A 82 -12.59 6.10 3.74
N ASN A 83 -12.25 5.85 5.01
CA ASN A 83 -11.08 5.05 5.36
C ASN A 83 -11.24 3.62 4.79
N PRO A 84 -10.14 2.98 4.37
CA PRO A 84 -10.18 1.58 3.96
C PRO A 84 -10.68 0.68 5.10
N ALA A 85 -11.06 -0.55 4.77
CA ALA A 85 -11.44 -1.55 5.76
C ALA A 85 -10.31 -1.72 6.79
N ASP A 86 -10.64 -1.66 8.08
CA ASP A 86 -9.66 -1.96 9.12
C ASP A 86 -9.31 -3.45 9.07
N ILE A 87 -8.03 -3.76 8.84
CA ILE A 87 -7.50 -5.13 8.81
C ILE A 87 -6.75 -5.49 10.10
N TRP A 88 -6.71 -4.57 11.07
CA TRP A 88 -6.17 -4.70 12.44
C TRP A 88 -4.92 -5.58 12.54
N ALA A 89 -5.06 -6.85 12.94
CA ALA A 89 -3.95 -7.75 13.27
C ALA A 89 -3.00 -7.99 12.09
N THR A 90 -3.49 -7.78 10.87
CA THR A 90 -2.74 -8.02 9.65
C THR A 90 -2.25 -6.74 9.00
N TYR A 91 -2.38 -5.59 9.68
CA TYR A 91 -1.84 -4.34 9.16
C TYR A 91 -0.32 -4.43 9.00
N GLY A 92 0.18 -4.08 7.81
CA GLY A 92 1.61 -4.15 7.48
C GLY A 92 2.12 -5.56 7.14
N MET A 93 1.28 -6.60 7.23
CA MET A 93 1.64 -7.93 6.76
C MET A 93 1.44 -8.05 5.25
N THR A 94 2.37 -8.72 4.59
CA THR A 94 2.17 -9.23 3.24
C THR A 94 1.10 -10.33 3.24
N LEU A 95 0.48 -10.58 2.08
CA LEU A 95 -0.49 -11.67 1.96
C LEU A 95 0.10 -13.04 2.38
N ALA A 96 1.38 -13.30 2.08
CA ALA A 96 2.04 -14.53 2.48
C ALA A 96 2.12 -14.68 4.01
N GLU A 97 2.50 -13.60 4.72
CA GLU A 97 2.55 -13.57 6.18
C GLU A 97 1.16 -13.73 6.82
N VAL A 98 0.11 -13.20 6.18
CA VAL A 98 -1.28 -13.42 6.62
C VAL A 98 -1.67 -14.90 6.51
N TYR A 99 -1.30 -15.56 5.42
CA TYR A 99 -1.56 -17.00 5.25
C TYR A 99 -0.83 -17.85 6.28
N ASP A 100 0.41 -17.48 6.61
CA ASP A 100 1.24 -18.21 7.58
C ASP A 100 0.75 -17.97 9.02
N SER A 101 0.26 -16.77 9.35
CA SER A 101 -0.14 -16.39 10.71
C SER A 101 -1.55 -16.81 11.10
N LEU A 102 -2.54 -16.73 10.21
CA LEU A 102 -3.96 -16.96 10.54
C LEU A 102 -4.45 -18.38 10.25
N GLY A 103 -3.60 -19.20 9.62
CA GLY A 103 -4.01 -20.48 9.04
C GLY A 103 -4.75 -20.26 7.71
N ARG A 104 -4.51 -21.17 6.76
CA ARG A 104 -4.99 -21.03 5.37
C ARG A 104 -6.50 -20.82 5.25
N ASP A 105 -7.28 -21.41 6.14
CA ASP A 105 -8.75 -21.37 6.05
C ASP A 105 -9.32 -19.98 6.40
N ASN A 106 -8.72 -19.26 7.35
CA ASN A 106 -9.19 -17.93 7.75
C ASN A 106 -8.82 -16.87 6.69
N ALA A 107 -7.57 -16.90 6.22
CA ALA A 107 -7.14 -16.03 5.13
C ALA A 107 -7.95 -16.30 3.85
N ARG A 108 -8.21 -17.58 3.55
CA ARG A 108 -9.03 -17.98 2.39
C ARG A 108 -10.49 -17.52 2.54
N ALA A 109 -11.09 -17.65 3.72
CA ALA A 109 -12.46 -17.18 3.95
C ALA A 109 -12.60 -15.67 3.72
N PHE A 110 -11.60 -14.88 4.11
CA PHE A 110 -11.58 -13.44 3.82
C PHE A 110 -11.50 -13.16 2.31
N LEU A 111 -10.70 -13.92 1.56
CA LEU A 111 -10.58 -13.73 0.11
C LEU A 111 -11.79 -14.24 -0.68
N THR A 112 -12.46 -15.30 -0.23
CA THR A 112 -13.60 -15.90 -0.95
C THR A 112 -14.95 -15.33 -0.54
N ALA A 113 -15.06 -14.82 0.69
CA ALA A 113 -16.29 -14.23 1.22
C ALA A 113 -16.02 -12.90 1.96
N PRO A 114 -15.37 -11.91 1.31
CA PRO A 114 -14.91 -10.67 1.96
C PRO A 114 -16.06 -9.85 2.54
N TYR A 115 -17.26 -9.97 1.96
CA TYR A 115 -18.44 -9.26 2.44
C TYR A 115 -18.82 -9.63 3.88
N THR A 116 -18.63 -10.90 4.26
CA THR A 116 -19.06 -11.42 5.57
C THR A 116 -17.91 -11.80 6.50
N ALA A 117 -16.78 -12.20 5.94
CA ALA A 117 -15.60 -12.61 6.70
C ALA A 117 -14.86 -11.38 7.27
N ARG A 118 -14.19 -11.60 8.41
CA ARG A 118 -13.38 -10.58 9.10
C ARG A 118 -11.99 -11.14 9.36
N LEU A 119 -10.97 -10.31 9.18
CA LEU A 119 -9.66 -10.58 9.76
C LEU A 119 -9.71 -10.31 11.26
N PRO A 120 -8.86 -10.95 12.09
CA PRO A 120 -8.91 -10.78 13.54
C PRO A 120 -8.78 -9.31 13.96
N GLY A 121 -9.79 -8.83 14.70
CA GLY A 121 -9.87 -7.45 15.17
C GLY A 121 -10.33 -6.42 14.12
N GLY A 122 -10.53 -6.83 12.87
CA GLY A 122 -10.87 -5.93 11.76
C GLY A 122 -12.36 -5.87 11.39
N GLU A 123 -12.62 -5.12 10.32
CA GLU A 123 -13.92 -4.95 9.68
C GLU A 123 -14.18 -6.02 8.60
N ALA A 124 -15.45 -6.36 8.36
CA ALA A 124 -15.88 -7.01 7.13
C ALA A 124 -16.28 -5.94 6.10
N LEU A 125 -16.33 -6.30 4.82
CA LEU A 125 -16.74 -5.33 3.79
C LEU A 125 -18.16 -4.79 4.01
N LYS A 126 -19.07 -5.59 4.59
CA LYS A 126 -20.41 -5.11 4.99
C LYS A 126 -20.38 -4.00 6.04
N ASP A 127 -19.36 -3.95 6.90
CA ASP A 127 -19.23 -2.93 7.94
C ASP A 127 -18.76 -1.62 7.30
N VAL A 128 -17.84 -1.69 6.34
CA VAL A 128 -17.41 -0.55 5.51
C VAL A 128 -18.56 0.04 4.71
N VAL A 129 -19.44 -0.80 4.13
CA VAL A 129 -20.62 -0.32 3.37
C VAL A 129 -21.66 0.37 4.27
N ARG A 130 -21.67 0.08 5.57
CA ARG A 130 -22.66 0.62 6.51
C ARG A 130 -22.28 1.98 7.09
N ARG A 131 -21.00 2.35 7.05
CA ARG A 131 -20.50 3.64 7.54
C ARG A 131 -20.44 4.67 6.42
#